data_AF-A0A6L7QGY6-F1
#
_entry.id   AF-A0A6L7QGY6-F1
#
_cell.length_a   1.000
_cell.length_b   1.000
_cell.length_c   1.000
_cell.angle_alpha   90.00
_cell.angle_beta   90.00
_cell.angle_gamma   90.00
#
_symmetry.space_group_name_H-M   'P 1'
#
loop_
_entity.id
_entity.type
_entity.pdbx_description
1 polymer ?
#
loop_
_entity_poly.entity_id
_entity_poly.type
_entity_poly.pdbx_seq_one_letter_code
_entity_poly.pdbx_strand_id
1 'polypeptide(L)'
;MKGGCAERAGIAVVPKLLIVLLSLGPVDGHAESAPTALRCGTPYLLQAMDAASDLSTEHQRLKLVQRRPSTQHSLPTPSGHFRVHYDTEGSDAVDPTDDDANGIPDYIDLAATVLDSTWELEVEQLGYNPPPSDNGLGGGEEYDVYVIDLGHGGCGFSTPIYGCAYPGSSNAVTHSHLEIDNNFTDSSYVQTRGLDALRVTIAHEFHHAIQFGYYAGREGRWWQESTSTWMAGVASPH
;
A
#
# COMPACT_ATOMS: atom_id res chain seq x y z
N MET A 1 23.81 -67.01 0.90
CA MET A 1 23.61 -65.67 0.31
C MET A 1 22.90 -64.84 1.38
N LYS A 2 23.57 -63.99 2.17
CA LYS A 2 23.91 -62.55 1.92
C LYS A 2 22.70 -61.78 1.35
N GLY A 3 22.20 -60.65 1.85
CA GLY A 3 22.44 -59.67 2.95
C GLY A 3 21.12 -58.85 3.07
N GLY A 4 20.85 -57.87 3.94
CA GLY A 4 21.64 -56.91 4.70
C GLY A 4 20.98 -55.51 4.53
N CYS A 5 20.66 -54.83 5.65
CA CYS A 5 20.41 -53.39 5.88
C CYS A 5 19.49 -52.54 4.97
N ALA A 6 18.52 -51.83 5.56
CA ALA A 6 18.68 -50.41 5.92
C ALA A 6 17.42 -49.83 6.59
N GLU A 7 17.61 -49.46 7.85
CA GLU A 7 16.77 -48.62 8.68
C GLU A 7 16.71 -47.20 8.09
N ARG A 8 15.50 -46.67 7.82
CA ARG A 8 15.34 -45.24 7.48
C ARG A 8 15.01 -44.48 8.75
N ALA A 9 16.00 -43.71 9.21
CA ALA A 9 15.90 -42.78 10.31
C ALA A 9 14.73 -41.80 10.10
N GLY A 10 13.83 -41.74 11.08
CA GLY A 10 12.94 -40.61 11.26
C GLY A 10 13.76 -39.40 11.69
N ILE A 11 13.92 -38.43 10.78
CA ILE A 11 14.40 -37.10 11.16
C ILE A 11 13.20 -36.38 11.78
N ALA A 12 13.16 -36.37 13.10
CA ALA A 12 12.32 -35.46 13.86
C ALA A 12 12.82 -34.03 13.62
N VAL A 13 12.16 -33.29 12.73
CA VAL A 13 12.29 -31.83 12.69
C VAL A 13 11.36 -31.28 13.75
N VAL A 14 11.92 -31.05 14.93
CA VAL A 14 11.26 -30.35 16.04
C VAL A 14 11.07 -28.89 15.60
N PRO A 15 9.85 -28.32 15.58
CA PRO A 15 9.72 -26.89 15.35
C PRO A 15 10.27 -26.20 16.60
N LYS A 16 11.32 -25.38 16.42
CA LYS A 16 11.74 -24.41 17.44
C LYS A 16 10.65 -23.36 17.54
N LEU A 17 9.66 -23.62 18.40
CA LEU A 17 8.71 -22.64 18.88
C LEU A 17 9.47 -21.72 19.85
N LEU A 18 9.95 -20.58 19.36
CA LEU A 18 10.47 -19.52 20.22
C LEU A 18 9.28 -18.78 20.83
N ILE A 19 8.82 -19.27 21.98
CA ILE A 19 7.86 -18.55 22.83
C ILE A 19 8.63 -17.40 23.47
N VAL A 20 8.41 -16.17 22.99
CA VAL A 20 8.79 -14.96 23.72
C VAL A 20 7.78 -14.79 24.85
N LEU A 21 8.14 -15.25 26.04
CA LEU A 21 7.43 -14.91 27.28
C LEU A 21 7.75 -13.45 27.63
N LEU A 22 6.88 -12.54 27.23
CA LEU A 22 6.87 -11.17 27.77
C LEU A 22 6.43 -11.24 29.24
N SER A 23 7.37 -11.01 30.16
CA SER A 23 7.02 -10.75 31.55
C SER A 23 6.40 -9.36 31.64
N LEU A 24 5.13 -9.28 32.04
CA LEU A 24 4.48 -8.02 32.38
C LEU A 24 5.07 -7.49 33.69
N GLY A 25 6.11 -6.65 33.59
CA GLY A 25 6.49 -5.73 34.65
C GLY A 25 5.44 -4.61 34.78
N PRO A 26 5.36 -3.93 35.93
CA PRO A 26 4.42 -2.84 36.12
C PRO A 26 4.73 -1.72 35.11
N VAL A 27 3.72 -1.34 34.34
CA VAL A 27 3.77 -0.22 33.41
C VAL A 27 3.73 1.08 34.21
N ASP A 28 4.89 1.73 34.35
CA ASP A 28 4.95 3.12 34.79
C ASP A 28 4.23 3.98 33.75
N GLY A 29 3.19 4.68 34.20
CA GLY A 29 2.28 5.46 33.38
C GLY A 29 2.92 6.70 32.78
N HIS A 30 3.59 6.54 31.64
CA HIS A 30 3.61 7.57 30.61
C HIS A 30 2.78 7.05 29.45
N ALA A 31 1.61 7.64 29.24
CA ALA A 31 0.83 7.39 28.04
C ALA A 31 1.68 7.88 26.85
N GLU A 32 2.37 6.95 26.20
CA GLU A 32 2.80 7.12 24.82
C GLU A 32 1.54 7.52 24.04
N SER A 33 1.55 8.72 23.47
CA SER A 33 0.48 9.12 22.56
C SER A 33 0.44 8.08 21.45
N ALA A 34 -0.67 7.34 21.34
CA ALA A 34 -0.88 6.44 20.21
C ALA A 34 -0.53 7.20 18.92
N PRO A 35 0.25 6.61 18.00
CA PRO A 35 0.58 7.26 16.75
C PRO A 35 -0.73 7.72 16.11
N THR A 36 -0.86 9.03 15.88
CA THR A 36 -1.98 9.57 15.12
C THR A 36 -2.01 8.86 13.78
N ALA A 37 -3.10 8.14 13.49
CA ALA A 37 -3.26 7.44 12.23
C ALA A 37 -3.03 8.41 11.06
N LEU A 38 -2.35 7.91 10.03
CA LEU A 38 -2.17 8.65 8.77
C LEU A 38 -3.53 9.04 8.21
N ARG A 39 -3.57 10.14 7.47
CA ARG A 39 -4.77 10.49 6.72
C ARG A 39 -4.82 9.65 5.45
N CYS A 40 -5.44 8.48 5.56
CA CYS A 40 -5.79 7.62 4.44
C CYS A 40 -6.98 8.22 3.65
N GLY A 41 -6.87 8.28 2.32
CA GLY A 41 -7.93 8.75 1.42
C GLY A 41 -9.00 7.68 1.11
N THR A 42 -8.64 6.41 1.23
CA THR A 42 -9.49 5.24 0.90
C THR A 42 -10.87 5.25 1.55
N PRO A 43 -11.05 5.51 2.86
CA PRO A 43 -12.37 5.43 3.47
C PRO A 43 -13.30 6.56 2.99
N TYR A 44 -12.73 7.73 2.69
CA TYR A 44 -13.47 8.87 2.14
C TYR A 44 -13.88 8.61 0.69
N LEU A 45 -12.98 8.04 -0.12
CA LEU A 45 -13.27 7.62 -1.48
C LEU A 45 -14.42 6.61 -1.50
N LEU A 46 -14.34 5.56 -0.68
CA LEU A 46 -15.40 4.56 -0.57
C LEU A 46 -16.74 5.19 -0.14
N GLN A 47 -16.72 6.13 0.81
CA GLN A 47 -17.92 6.86 1.22
C GLN A 47 -18.50 7.73 0.08
N ALA A 48 -17.67 8.44 -0.67
CA ALA A 48 -18.11 9.23 -1.81
C ALA A 48 -18.75 8.34 -2.89
N MET A 49 -18.17 7.18 -3.14
CA MET A 49 -18.75 6.19 -4.06
C MET A 49 -20.10 5.64 -3.59
N ASP A 50 -20.36 5.56 -2.28
CA ASP A 50 -21.65 5.08 -1.73
C ASP A 50 -22.75 6.10 -1.97
N ALA A 51 -22.44 7.36 -1.62
CA ALA A 51 -23.37 8.45 -1.84
C ALA A 51 -23.73 8.61 -3.32
N ALA A 52 -22.77 8.33 -4.21
CA ALA A 52 -22.97 8.47 -5.64
C ALA A 52 -23.72 7.30 -6.30
N SER A 53 -23.74 6.09 -5.72
CA SER A 53 -24.57 4.99 -6.25
C SER A 53 -26.07 5.28 -6.15
N ASP A 54 -26.48 6.14 -5.22
CA ASP A 54 -27.88 6.55 -5.02
C ASP A 54 -28.33 7.71 -5.93
N LEU A 55 -27.40 8.31 -6.69
CA LEU A 55 -27.67 9.50 -7.50
C LEU A 55 -27.58 9.16 -9.01
N SER A 56 -28.75 9.05 -9.65
CA SER A 56 -28.82 8.98 -11.13
C SER A 56 -28.32 10.31 -11.75
N THR A 57 -27.51 10.22 -12.81
CA THR A 57 -26.66 11.27 -13.46
C THR A 57 -25.35 11.69 -12.77
N GLU A 58 -25.17 11.49 -11.45
CA GLU A 58 -23.87 11.66 -10.76
C GLU A 58 -22.88 10.50 -11.03
N HIS A 59 -23.34 9.41 -11.64
CA HIS A 59 -22.50 8.31 -12.15
C HIS A 59 -21.36 8.78 -13.08
N GLN A 60 -21.48 9.97 -13.69
CA GLN A 60 -20.40 10.57 -14.50
C GLN A 60 -19.25 11.16 -13.66
N ARG A 61 -19.49 11.56 -12.40
CA ARG A 61 -18.44 12.03 -11.48
C ARG A 61 -17.65 10.88 -10.86
N LEU A 62 -18.28 9.72 -10.64
CA LEU A 62 -17.57 8.49 -10.26
C LEU A 62 -16.56 8.06 -11.35
N LYS A 63 -16.90 8.24 -12.63
CA LYS A 63 -15.96 8.03 -13.74
C LYS A 63 -14.78 9.02 -13.74
N LEU A 64 -14.93 10.19 -13.13
CA LEU A 64 -13.84 11.17 -12.97
C LEU A 64 -12.92 10.81 -11.80
N VAL A 65 -13.44 10.20 -10.73
CA VAL A 65 -12.65 9.77 -9.56
C VAL A 65 -11.97 8.41 -9.79
N GLN A 66 -12.54 7.53 -10.62
CA GLN A 66 -11.89 6.24 -10.97
C GLN A 66 -10.88 6.33 -12.12
N ARG A 67 -10.64 7.52 -12.67
CA ARG A 67 -9.73 7.68 -13.79
C ARG A 67 -8.30 7.69 -13.26
N ARG A 68 -7.57 6.61 -13.56
CA ARG A 68 -6.12 6.52 -13.42
C ARG A 68 -5.44 7.79 -13.94
N PRO A 69 -4.53 8.41 -13.16
CA PRO A 69 -3.75 9.55 -13.62
C PRO A 69 -3.01 9.25 -14.93
N SER A 70 -2.80 10.29 -15.74
CA SER A 70 -1.95 10.20 -16.93
C SER A 70 -0.61 10.80 -16.56
N THR A 71 0.46 10.01 -16.62
CA THR A 71 1.81 10.41 -16.26
C THR A 71 2.75 10.40 -17.47
N GLN A 72 3.90 11.05 -17.35
CA GLN A 72 4.95 11.12 -18.35
C GLN A 72 5.74 9.82 -18.44
N HIS A 73 6.00 9.20 -17.30
CA HIS A 73 6.86 8.03 -17.18
C HIS A 73 6.16 6.91 -16.42
N SER A 74 6.58 5.67 -16.70
CA SER A 74 6.29 4.53 -15.86
C SER A 74 7.37 3.46 -15.98
N LEU A 75 7.59 2.70 -14.90
CA LEU A 75 8.53 1.57 -14.89
C LEU A 75 8.03 0.44 -13.99
N PRO A 76 8.31 -0.83 -14.32
CA PRO A 76 8.11 -1.93 -13.38
C PRO A 76 9.15 -1.89 -12.26
N THR A 77 8.78 -2.30 -11.06
CA THR A 77 9.73 -2.46 -9.96
C THR A 77 10.67 -3.65 -10.21
N PRO A 78 11.86 -3.71 -9.58
CA PRO A 78 12.83 -4.79 -9.79
C PRO A 78 12.27 -6.20 -9.59
N SER A 79 11.37 -6.41 -8.63
CA SER A 79 10.69 -7.70 -8.40
C SER A 79 9.64 -8.04 -9.47
N GLY A 80 9.17 -7.04 -10.24
CA GLY A 80 8.13 -7.18 -11.26
C GLY A 80 6.71 -7.25 -10.71
N HIS A 81 6.47 -6.90 -9.44
CA HIS A 81 5.14 -6.93 -8.84
C HIS A 81 4.35 -5.62 -9.03
N PHE A 82 5.04 -4.49 -9.16
CA PHE A 82 4.41 -3.19 -9.30
C PHE A 82 4.88 -2.43 -10.53
N ARG A 83 4.05 -1.49 -11.00
CA ARG A 83 4.42 -0.46 -11.97
C ARG A 83 4.24 0.91 -11.35
N VAL A 84 5.32 1.66 -11.26
CA VAL A 84 5.34 3.02 -10.72
C VAL A 84 5.16 4.02 -11.85
N HIS A 85 4.15 4.87 -11.73
CA HIS A 85 3.81 5.95 -12.67
C HIS A 85 4.14 7.29 -12.04
N TYR A 86 4.86 8.16 -12.75
CA TYR A 86 5.33 9.44 -12.20
C TYR A 86 5.58 10.50 -13.27
N ASP A 87 5.63 11.75 -12.82
CA ASP A 87 6.01 12.91 -13.61
C ASP A 87 7.36 13.48 -13.14
N THR A 88 8.12 14.09 -14.06
CA THR A 88 9.36 14.84 -13.74
C THR A 88 9.18 16.35 -13.95
N GLU A 89 8.03 16.76 -14.47
CA GLU A 89 7.65 18.15 -14.70
C GLU A 89 6.17 18.36 -14.35
N GLY A 90 5.80 19.55 -13.87
CA GLY A 90 4.42 19.88 -13.52
C GLY A 90 4.17 19.87 -12.01
N SER A 91 2.89 19.90 -11.62
CA SER A 91 2.48 19.89 -10.20
C SER A 91 2.76 18.55 -9.52
N ASP A 92 2.60 17.46 -10.26
CA ASP A 92 2.74 16.09 -9.74
C ASP A 92 4.20 15.59 -9.79
N ALA A 93 5.13 16.44 -10.20
CA ALA A 93 6.52 16.05 -10.42
C ALA A 93 7.23 15.62 -9.14
N VAL A 94 7.98 14.53 -9.21
CA VAL A 94 8.96 14.18 -8.17
C VAL A 94 10.20 15.05 -8.29
N ASP A 95 11.03 15.09 -7.23
CA ASP A 95 12.36 15.69 -7.31
C ASP A 95 13.18 14.97 -8.41
N PRO A 96 13.74 15.69 -9.41
CA PRO A 96 14.45 15.09 -10.53
C PRO A 96 15.88 14.63 -10.19
N THR A 97 16.32 14.72 -8.93
CA THR A 97 17.63 14.23 -8.49
C THR A 97 17.80 12.75 -8.82
N ASP A 98 18.92 12.42 -9.47
CA ASP A 98 19.35 11.09 -9.92
C ASP A 98 20.87 11.03 -9.67
N ASP A 99 21.24 10.71 -8.44
CA ASP A 99 22.64 10.79 -7.98
C ASP A 99 23.50 9.64 -8.53
N ASP A 100 22.87 8.50 -8.88
CA ASP A 100 23.56 7.34 -9.47
C ASP A 100 23.60 7.36 -11.01
N ALA A 101 22.92 8.33 -11.63
CA ALA A 101 22.82 8.58 -13.06
C ALA A 101 22.24 7.40 -13.85
N ASN A 102 21.28 6.67 -13.26
CA ASN A 102 20.62 5.53 -13.89
C ASN A 102 19.44 5.95 -14.80
N GLY A 103 19.04 7.23 -14.78
CA GLY A 103 17.93 7.80 -15.54
C GLY A 103 16.57 7.73 -14.84
N ILE A 104 16.53 7.34 -13.57
CA ILE A 104 15.36 7.25 -12.70
C ILE A 104 15.61 8.19 -11.52
N PRO A 105 14.65 9.04 -11.14
CA PRO A 105 14.82 9.87 -9.96
C PRO A 105 14.98 9.02 -8.69
N ASP A 106 15.88 9.42 -7.77
CA ASP A 106 16.20 8.67 -6.55
C ASP A 106 14.95 8.36 -5.70
N TYR A 107 13.97 9.27 -5.69
CA TYR A 107 12.70 9.07 -5.01
C TYR A 107 11.90 7.89 -5.57
N ILE A 108 11.93 7.70 -6.90
CA ILE A 108 11.25 6.59 -7.58
C ILE A 108 11.98 5.28 -7.33
N ASP A 109 13.32 5.26 -7.33
CA ASP A 109 14.09 4.06 -6.96
C ASP A 109 13.80 3.62 -5.52
N LEU A 110 13.71 4.59 -4.62
CA LEU A 110 13.35 4.36 -3.22
C LEU A 110 11.91 3.83 -3.10
N ALA A 111 10.94 4.45 -3.78
CA ALA A 111 9.55 4.00 -3.79
C ALA A 111 9.42 2.57 -4.35
N ALA A 112 10.10 2.26 -5.45
CA ALA A 112 10.15 0.93 -6.04
C ALA A 112 10.71 -0.13 -5.06
N THR A 113 11.78 0.22 -4.35
CA THR A 113 12.39 -0.65 -3.32
C THR A 113 11.43 -0.89 -2.15
N VAL A 114 10.73 0.15 -1.68
CA VAL A 114 9.76 0.04 -0.59
C VAL A 114 8.56 -0.82 -1.00
N LEU A 115 8.05 -0.65 -2.23
CA LEU A 115 6.98 -1.47 -2.79
C LEU A 115 7.36 -2.94 -2.82
N ASP A 116 8.52 -3.28 -3.37
CA ASP A 116 9.02 -4.65 -3.41
C ASP A 116 9.16 -5.26 -2.01
N SER A 117 9.66 -4.48 -1.04
CA SER A 117 9.77 -4.92 0.35
C SER A 117 8.40 -5.15 1.01
N THR A 118 7.39 -4.37 0.61
CA THR A 118 6.02 -4.47 1.14
C THR A 118 5.32 -5.71 0.59
N TRP A 119 5.51 -6.02 -0.70
CA TRP A 119 5.01 -7.27 -1.28
C TRP A 119 5.62 -8.49 -0.60
N GLU A 120 6.94 -8.51 -0.45
CA GLU A 120 7.66 -9.58 0.24
C GLU A 120 7.12 -9.79 1.67
N LEU A 121 6.83 -8.70 2.39
CA LEU A 121 6.23 -8.81 3.72
C LEU A 121 4.79 -9.33 3.69
N GLU A 122 3.89 -8.65 2.98
CA GLU A 122 2.46 -8.94 3.06
C GLU A 122 2.07 -10.24 2.33
N VAL A 123 2.59 -10.45 1.13
CA VAL A 123 2.22 -11.60 0.30
C VAL A 123 3.06 -12.82 0.67
N GLU A 124 4.39 -12.70 0.66
CA GLU A 124 5.26 -13.87 0.80
C GLU A 124 5.43 -14.30 2.26
N GLN A 125 5.65 -13.36 3.20
CA GLN A 125 5.90 -13.70 4.60
C GLN A 125 4.62 -13.86 5.43
N LEU A 126 3.66 -12.94 5.29
CA LEU A 126 2.38 -12.99 6.02
C LEU A 126 1.35 -13.88 5.33
N GLY A 127 1.52 -14.20 4.04
CA GLY A 127 0.71 -15.17 3.31
C GLY A 127 -0.64 -14.64 2.83
N TYR A 128 -0.79 -13.32 2.67
CA TYR A 128 -1.97 -12.76 2.02
C TYR A 128 -1.96 -13.11 0.53
N ASN A 129 -3.15 -13.24 -0.06
CA ASN A 129 -3.29 -13.36 -1.51
C ASN A 129 -2.90 -12.01 -2.14
N PRO A 130 -2.26 -12.03 -3.32
CA PRO A 130 -2.01 -10.80 -4.06
C PRO A 130 -3.33 -10.12 -4.46
N PRO A 131 -3.32 -8.79 -4.69
CA PRO A 131 -4.50 -8.07 -5.16
C PRO A 131 -5.02 -8.63 -6.50
N PRO A 132 -6.32 -8.47 -6.82
CA PRO A 132 -6.85 -8.91 -8.11
C PRO A 132 -6.19 -8.16 -9.27
N SER A 133 -5.80 -8.90 -10.32
CA SER A 133 -5.32 -8.31 -11.57
C SER A 133 -6.43 -7.46 -12.23
N ASP A 134 -6.01 -6.36 -12.83
CA ASP A 134 -6.85 -5.49 -13.64
C ASP A 134 -6.81 -5.84 -15.14
N ASN A 135 -6.08 -6.90 -15.52
CA ASN A 135 -5.85 -7.38 -16.87
C ASN A 135 -5.11 -6.39 -17.78
N GLY A 136 -4.04 -5.76 -17.28
CA GLY A 136 -3.14 -4.96 -18.09
C GLY A 136 -3.51 -3.48 -18.16
N LEU A 137 -4.47 -3.01 -17.34
CA LEU A 137 -4.75 -1.58 -17.26
C LEU A 137 -3.54 -0.88 -16.63
N GLY A 138 -3.33 0.39 -16.94
CA GLY A 138 -2.11 1.07 -16.46
C GLY A 138 -0.82 0.65 -17.19
N GLY A 139 -0.87 -0.25 -18.18
CA GLY A 139 0.22 -0.45 -19.13
C GLY A 139 1.03 -1.74 -18.96
N GLY A 140 0.68 -2.60 -18.00
CA GLY A 140 1.25 -3.93 -17.81
C GLY A 140 0.47 -4.76 -16.80
N GLU A 141 0.90 -6.00 -16.56
CA GLU A 141 0.24 -6.91 -15.61
C GLU A 141 0.61 -6.63 -14.14
N GLU A 142 1.56 -5.72 -13.91
CA GLU A 142 2.01 -5.33 -12.58
C GLU A 142 0.96 -4.46 -11.88
N TYR A 143 0.94 -4.47 -10.54
CA TYR A 143 0.01 -3.62 -9.79
C TYR A 143 0.42 -2.14 -9.90
N ASP A 144 -0.48 -1.26 -10.34
CA ASP A 144 -0.12 0.15 -10.57
C ASP A 144 -0.12 1.01 -9.31
N VAL A 145 0.92 1.84 -9.21
CA VAL A 145 1.11 2.86 -8.19
C VAL A 145 1.40 4.18 -8.88
N TYR A 146 0.55 5.18 -8.65
CA TYR A 146 0.70 6.52 -9.19
C TYR A 146 1.29 7.44 -8.13
N VAL A 147 2.39 8.09 -8.47
CA VAL A 147 3.09 9.06 -7.63
C VAL A 147 2.66 10.45 -8.10
N ILE A 148 1.88 11.15 -7.26
CA ILE A 148 1.27 12.45 -7.58
C ILE A 148 1.29 13.39 -6.38
N ASP A 149 1.01 14.68 -6.55
CA ASP A 149 0.93 15.62 -5.43
C ASP A 149 -0.39 15.42 -4.66
N LEU A 150 -0.31 14.86 -3.46
CA LEU A 150 -1.41 14.70 -2.52
C LEU A 150 -1.33 15.70 -1.36
N GLY A 151 -0.20 16.40 -1.21
CA GLY A 151 0.08 17.42 -0.21
C GLY A 151 -0.83 18.64 -0.30
N HIS A 152 -1.38 18.91 -1.49
CA HIS A 152 -2.33 20.01 -1.79
C HIS A 152 -3.78 19.55 -1.97
N GLY A 153 -4.06 18.28 -1.69
CA GLY A 153 -5.37 17.64 -1.88
C GLY A 153 -5.26 16.41 -2.76
N GLY A 154 -5.98 15.34 -2.42
CA GLY A 154 -5.90 14.05 -3.09
C GLY A 154 -7.21 13.28 -3.00
N CYS A 155 -7.41 12.26 -3.84
CA CYS A 155 -8.65 11.49 -3.92
C CYS A 155 -9.93 12.28 -4.16
N GLY A 156 -9.81 13.40 -4.88
CA GLY A 156 -10.94 14.31 -5.13
C GLY A 156 -11.34 15.14 -3.91
N PHE A 157 -10.52 15.16 -2.85
CA PHE A 157 -10.73 15.95 -1.65
C PHE A 157 -9.75 17.12 -1.58
N SER A 158 -10.20 18.26 -1.06
CA SER A 158 -9.35 19.45 -0.84
C SER A 158 -8.45 19.34 0.40
N THR A 159 -8.50 18.22 1.11
CA THR A 159 -7.69 17.96 2.29
C THR A 159 -6.48 17.11 1.93
N PRO A 160 -5.29 17.43 2.43
CA PRO A 160 -4.10 16.62 2.21
C PRO A 160 -4.28 15.21 2.77
N ILE A 161 -3.89 14.22 1.97
CA ILE A 161 -3.87 12.79 2.31
C ILE A 161 -2.48 12.23 2.03
N TYR A 162 -2.15 11.12 2.69
CA TYR A 162 -0.86 10.44 2.48
C TYR A 162 -0.91 9.53 1.26
N GLY A 163 -2.02 8.81 1.10
CA GLY A 163 -2.22 7.86 0.02
C GLY A 163 -3.67 7.40 -0.04
N CYS A 164 -3.95 6.57 -1.05
CA CYS A 164 -5.31 6.13 -1.35
C CYS A 164 -5.31 4.92 -2.28
N ALA A 165 -6.13 3.93 -1.97
CA ALA A 165 -6.41 2.79 -2.83
C ALA A 165 -7.74 2.98 -3.57
N TYR A 166 -7.67 2.98 -4.91
CA TYR A 166 -8.82 3.21 -5.79
C TYR A 166 -9.42 1.91 -6.30
N PRO A 167 -10.63 1.53 -5.86
CA PRO A 167 -11.29 0.34 -6.40
C PRO A 167 -11.77 0.57 -7.83
N GLY A 168 -11.50 -0.39 -8.71
CA GLY A 168 -11.91 -0.37 -10.12
C GLY A 168 -13.42 -0.47 -10.33
N SER A 169 -14.17 -0.94 -9.34
CA SER A 169 -15.62 -1.08 -9.40
C SER A 169 -16.26 -1.02 -8.01
N SER A 170 -17.60 -1.01 -7.96
CA SER A 170 -18.37 -1.13 -6.72
C SER A 170 -18.67 -2.59 -6.33
N ASN A 171 -18.03 -3.56 -6.97
CA ASN A 171 -18.23 -4.98 -6.68
C ASN A 171 -17.63 -5.35 -5.32
N ALA A 172 -18.15 -6.42 -4.70
CA ALA A 172 -17.66 -6.92 -3.42
C ALA A 172 -16.20 -7.41 -3.46
N VAL A 173 -15.67 -7.70 -4.65
CA VAL A 173 -14.26 -7.97 -4.91
C VAL A 173 -13.90 -7.22 -6.20
N THR A 174 -12.76 -6.52 -6.21
CA THR A 174 -12.37 -5.69 -7.35
C THR A 174 -10.85 -5.50 -7.40
N HIS A 175 -10.33 -5.34 -8.62
CA HIS A 175 -8.99 -4.79 -8.81
C HIS A 175 -8.94 -3.33 -8.36
N SER A 176 -7.74 -2.80 -8.18
CA SER A 176 -7.50 -1.42 -7.75
C SER A 176 -6.18 -0.87 -8.30
N HIS A 177 -5.89 0.39 -7.99
CA HIS A 177 -4.56 1.00 -8.10
C HIS A 177 -4.32 1.87 -6.87
N LEU A 178 -3.06 2.24 -6.62
CA LEU A 178 -2.70 3.15 -5.54
C LEU A 178 -2.35 4.54 -6.08
N GLU A 179 -2.66 5.56 -5.31
CA GLU A 179 -2.01 6.88 -5.38
C GLU A 179 -1.24 7.13 -4.09
N ILE A 180 0.00 7.61 -4.21
CA ILE A 180 0.87 8.02 -3.10
C ILE A 180 1.49 9.38 -3.39
N ASP A 181 1.87 10.10 -2.33
CA ASP A 181 2.42 11.45 -2.48
C ASP A 181 3.80 11.45 -3.18
N ASN A 182 4.09 12.52 -3.91
CA ASN A 182 5.31 12.66 -4.69
C ASN A 182 6.55 13.03 -3.89
N ASN A 183 6.43 13.41 -2.60
CA ASN A 183 7.60 13.78 -1.81
C ASN A 183 7.47 13.56 -0.28
N PHE A 184 6.26 13.50 0.28
CA PHE A 184 5.92 13.42 1.70
C PHE A 184 6.60 14.48 2.59
N THR A 185 6.90 15.67 2.06
CA THR A 185 7.62 16.75 2.75
C THR A 185 6.73 17.91 3.17
N ASP A 186 5.51 18.00 2.63
CA ASP A 186 4.61 19.11 2.89
C ASP A 186 4.32 19.33 4.38
N SER A 187 4.19 20.61 4.74
CA SER A 187 3.91 21.01 6.13
C SER A 187 2.56 20.49 6.64
N SER A 188 1.65 20.11 5.74
CA SER A 188 0.35 19.48 6.04
C SER A 188 0.48 18.08 6.65
N TYR A 189 1.60 17.40 6.41
CA TYR A 189 1.90 16.07 6.94
C TYR A 189 2.39 16.11 8.38
N VAL A 190 1.47 16.05 9.34
CA VAL A 190 1.79 16.23 10.76
C VAL A 190 2.14 14.93 11.49
N GLN A 191 1.77 13.77 10.94
CA GLN A 191 1.95 12.46 11.58
C GLN A 191 3.36 11.91 11.35
N THR A 192 3.84 11.99 10.11
CA THR A 192 5.17 11.55 9.65
C THR A 192 5.49 12.19 8.30
N ARG A 193 6.76 12.22 7.89
CA ARG A 193 7.25 12.81 6.64
C ARG A 193 8.39 12.01 6.02
N GLY A 194 8.70 12.28 4.76
CA GLY A 194 9.83 11.70 4.04
C GLY A 194 9.75 10.17 3.95
N LEU A 195 10.89 9.49 4.14
CA LEU A 195 10.99 8.05 3.98
C LEU A 195 10.07 7.27 4.93
N ASP A 196 9.90 7.71 6.17
CA ASP A 196 9.02 7.01 7.11
C ASP A 196 7.58 7.09 6.62
N ALA A 197 7.12 8.26 6.15
CA ALA A 197 5.80 8.44 5.55
C ALA A 197 5.60 7.55 4.32
N LEU A 198 6.59 7.48 3.42
CA LEU A 198 6.55 6.63 2.23
C LEU A 198 6.33 5.16 2.61
N ARG A 199 7.12 4.64 3.57
CA ARG A 199 7.03 3.25 4.05
C ARG A 199 5.67 2.93 4.65
N VAL A 200 5.22 3.74 5.61
CA VAL A 200 3.95 3.47 6.30
C VAL A 200 2.75 3.63 5.36
N THR A 201 2.82 4.55 4.41
CA THR A 201 1.74 4.78 3.43
C THR A 201 1.66 3.63 2.44
N ILE A 202 2.78 3.20 1.86
CA ILE A 202 2.78 2.08 0.91
C ILE A 202 2.22 0.82 1.58
N ALA A 203 2.67 0.47 2.78
CA ALA A 203 2.15 -0.68 3.51
C ALA A 203 0.65 -0.54 3.83
N HIS A 204 0.21 0.63 4.30
CA HIS A 204 -1.21 0.86 4.60
C HIS A 204 -2.11 0.72 3.36
N GLU A 205 -1.73 1.38 2.27
CA GLU A 205 -2.56 1.42 1.07
C GLU A 205 -2.49 0.13 0.26
N PHE A 206 -1.33 -0.53 0.20
CA PHE A 206 -1.23 -1.86 -0.43
C PHE A 206 -2.06 -2.91 0.32
N HIS A 207 -2.13 -2.80 1.65
CA HIS A 207 -3.03 -3.66 2.41
C HIS A 207 -4.50 -3.47 2.04
N HIS A 208 -4.94 -2.25 1.70
CA HIS A 208 -6.28 -2.04 1.14
C HIS A 208 -6.47 -2.71 -0.22
N ALA A 209 -5.46 -2.67 -1.09
CA ALA A 209 -5.51 -3.38 -2.37
C ALA A 209 -5.71 -4.89 -2.20
N ILE A 210 -5.01 -5.48 -1.23
CA ILE A 210 -5.20 -6.88 -0.82
C ILE A 210 -6.62 -7.11 -0.28
N GLN A 211 -7.09 -6.25 0.62
CA GLN A 211 -8.45 -6.33 1.17
C GLN A 211 -9.52 -6.27 0.09
N PHE A 212 -9.35 -5.47 -0.97
CA PHE A 212 -10.29 -5.42 -2.09
C PHE A 212 -10.36 -6.72 -2.89
N GLY A 213 -9.33 -7.58 -2.79
CA GLY A 213 -9.34 -8.95 -3.30
C GLY A 213 -10.15 -9.93 -2.47
N TYR A 214 -10.32 -9.66 -1.17
CA TYR A 214 -11.13 -10.47 -0.27
C TYR A 214 -12.56 -9.96 -0.15
N TYR A 215 -12.68 -8.67 0.12
CA TYR A 215 -13.92 -7.97 0.39
C TYR A 215 -13.77 -6.44 0.36
N ALA A 216 -14.18 -5.82 -0.75
CA ALA A 216 -14.32 -4.37 -0.95
C ALA A 216 -15.69 -3.81 -0.46
N GLY A 217 -16.42 -4.58 0.35
CA GLY A 217 -17.66 -4.12 0.97
C GLY A 217 -17.41 -2.97 1.94
N ARG A 218 -18.41 -2.10 2.07
CA ARG A 218 -18.26 -0.73 2.57
C ARG A 218 -18.74 -0.56 3.98
N GLU A 219 -19.55 -1.49 4.46
CA GLU A 219 -19.78 -1.78 5.86
C GLU A 219 -18.49 -2.20 6.60
N GLY A 220 -17.49 -2.69 5.85
CA GLY A 220 -16.21 -3.15 6.37
C GLY A 220 -15.17 -2.05 6.62
N ARG A 221 -15.47 -0.77 6.32
CA ARG A 221 -14.48 0.32 6.36
C ARG A 221 -13.69 0.41 7.66
N TRP A 222 -14.34 0.30 8.83
CA TRP A 222 -13.60 0.38 10.10
C TRP A 222 -12.54 -0.73 10.18
N TRP A 223 -12.93 -1.97 9.84
CA TRP A 223 -12.04 -3.13 9.87
C TRP A 223 -10.89 -2.93 8.90
N GLN A 224 -11.20 -2.56 7.65
CA GLN A 224 -10.22 -2.27 6.60
C GLN A 224 -9.16 -1.27 7.08
N GLU A 225 -9.58 -0.09 7.53
CA GLU A 225 -8.66 0.96 7.99
C GLU A 225 -7.79 0.53 9.16
N SER A 226 -8.35 -0.27 10.07
CA SER A 226 -7.64 -0.61 11.30
C SER A 226 -6.68 -1.76 11.14
N THR A 227 -7.00 -2.72 10.27
CA THR A 227 -6.02 -3.74 9.88
C THR A 227 -4.94 -3.15 8.97
N SER A 228 -5.25 -2.18 8.10
CA SER A 228 -4.23 -1.44 7.34
C SER A 228 -3.33 -0.59 8.24
N THR A 229 -3.90 0.07 9.25
CA THR A 229 -3.10 0.80 10.26
C THR A 229 -2.17 -0.13 11.03
N TRP A 230 -2.65 -1.32 11.41
CA TRP A 230 -1.79 -2.32 12.04
C TRP A 230 -0.69 -2.80 11.08
N MET A 231 -1.02 -3.03 9.81
CA MET A 231 -0.05 -3.46 8.79
C MET A 231 1.08 -2.46 8.60
N ALA A 232 0.76 -1.17 8.55
CA ALA A 232 1.76 -0.10 8.49
C ALA A 232 2.76 -0.16 9.66
N GLY A 233 2.26 -0.45 10.88
CA GLY A 233 3.11 -0.63 12.06
C GLY A 233 3.99 -1.89 12.00
N VAL A 234 3.50 -2.98 11.38
CA VAL A 234 4.31 -4.20 11.16
C VAL A 234 5.41 -3.97 10.13
N ALA A 235 5.11 -3.23 9.06
CA ALA A 235 6.08 -2.92 8.00
C ALA A 235 7.14 -1.90 8.43
N SER A 236 6.87 -1.11 9.47
CA SER A 236 7.78 -0.07 10.00
C SER A 236 8.06 -0.27 11.50
N PRO A 237 8.75 -1.35 11.88
CA PRO A 237 9.05 -1.62 13.29
C PRO A 237 9.99 -0.55 13.86
N HIS A 238 9.63 0.00 15.02
CA HIS A 238 10.41 0.98 15.79
C HIS A 238 11.67 0.39 16.43
#